data_AF-A0A2W1TYL1-F1
#
_entry.id   AF-A0A2W1TYL1-F1
#
_cell.length_a   1.000
_cell.length_b   1.000
_cell.length_c   1.000
_cell.angle_alpha   90.00
_cell.angle_beta   90.00
_cell.angle_gamma   90.00
#
_symmetry.space_group_name_H-M   'P 1'
#
loop_
_entity.id
_entity.type
_entity.pdbx_description
1 polymer ?
#
loop_
_entity_poly.entity_id
_entity_poly.type
_entity_poly.pdbx_seq_one_letter_code
_entity_poly.pdbx_strand_id
1 'polypeptide(L)'
;MAVKIRLKRLGKIRAPYYRIVVADSRTKRDGRVIEEIGKYHPTEEPSFIEVQSERAQYWLSVGAQPTEQVAALLKLTGDWAKFKGEKDTESKVKVREPKPAFTVDSSKKAVLKPKSEKTAPAAPAADESSDETTEA
;
A
#
# COMPACT_ATOMS: atom_id res chain seq x y z
N MET A 1 -12.45 1.61 -28.18
CA MET A 1 -11.27 2.02 -27.39
C MET A 1 -11.84 2.68 -26.15
N ALA A 2 -11.53 2.19 -24.96
CA ALA A 2 -12.31 2.53 -23.76
C ALA A 2 -11.48 2.30 -22.49
N VAL A 3 -11.21 3.38 -21.76
CA VAL A 3 -10.57 3.31 -20.45
C VAL A 3 -11.57 2.74 -19.44
N LYS A 4 -11.13 1.75 -18.66
CA LYS A 4 -11.93 1.11 -17.60
C LYS A 4 -11.20 1.15 -16.26
N ILE A 5 -11.97 1.34 -15.19
CA ILE A 5 -11.48 1.21 -13.82
C ILE A 5 -11.77 -0.22 -13.34
N ARG A 6 -10.72 -0.98 -13.03
CA ARG A 6 -10.81 -2.43 -12.79
C ARG A 6 -9.88 -2.89 -11.67
N LEU A 7 -10.13 -4.08 -11.15
CA LEU A 7 -9.24 -4.74 -10.18
C LEU A 7 -8.14 -5.51 -10.90
N LYS A 8 -6.88 -5.13 -10.66
CA LYS A 8 -5.68 -5.92 -11.01
C LYS A 8 -5.37 -6.88 -9.86
N ARG A 9 -5.18 -8.17 -10.16
CA ARG A 9 -4.97 -9.20 -9.14
C ARG A 9 -3.49 -9.39 -8.85
N LEU A 10 -3.14 -9.30 -7.58
CA LEU A 10 -1.83 -9.56 -7.00
C LEU A 10 -1.97 -10.58 -5.84
N GLY A 11 -0.87 -10.87 -5.16
CA GLY A 11 -0.85 -11.82 -4.05
C GLY A 11 -0.81 -13.28 -4.49
N LYS A 12 -0.90 -14.18 -3.51
CA LYS A 12 -0.65 -15.63 -3.65
C LYS A 12 -1.94 -16.42 -3.86
N ILE A 13 -1.83 -17.73 -3.96
CA ILE A 13 -2.98 -18.63 -3.86
C ILE A 13 -3.62 -18.49 -2.47
N ARG A 14 -4.95 -18.49 -2.39
CA ARG A 14 -5.77 -18.26 -1.17
C ARG A 14 -5.57 -16.93 -0.43
N ALA A 15 -4.66 -16.04 -0.86
CA ALA A 15 -4.57 -14.66 -0.35
C ALA A 15 -4.42 -13.66 -1.52
N PRO A 16 -5.53 -13.29 -2.20
CA PRO A 16 -5.54 -12.28 -3.25
C PRO A 16 -5.51 -10.86 -2.68
N TYR A 17 -4.64 -10.03 -3.24
CA TYR A 17 -4.66 -8.57 -3.04
C TYR A 17 -5.06 -7.91 -4.35
N TYR A 18 -5.85 -6.84 -4.33
CA TYR A 18 -6.25 -6.12 -5.53
C TYR A 18 -5.77 -4.67 -5.50
N ARG A 19 -5.32 -4.18 -6.66
CA ARG A 19 -5.17 -2.74 -6.91
C ARG A 19 -6.32 -2.27 -7.79
N ILE A 20 -6.87 -1.12 -7.45
CA ILE A 20 -7.88 -0.41 -8.25
C ILE A 20 -7.09 0.38 -9.29
N VAL A 21 -7.16 -0.06 -10.55
CA VAL A 21 -6.31 0.46 -11.63
C VAL A 21 -7.12 0.96 -12.81
N VAL A 22 -6.58 1.97 -13.47
CA VAL A 22 -7.11 2.55 -14.70
C VAL A 22 -6.31 1.98 -15.88
N ALA A 23 -7.00 1.38 -16.86
CA ALA A 23 -6.36 0.79 -18.04
C ALA A 23 -7.32 0.73 -19.24
N ASP A 24 -6.80 0.69 -20.47
CA ASP A 24 -7.67 0.41 -21.63
C ASP A 24 -8.20 -1.04 -21.60
N SER A 25 -9.47 -1.14 -21.97
CA SER A 25 -10.28 -2.36 -22.13
C SER A 25 -9.58 -3.56 -22.77
N ARG A 26 -8.67 -3.35 -23.74
CA ARG A 26 -8.00 -4.41 -24.51
C ARG A 26 -6.79 -5.02 -23.79
N THR A 27 -6.30 -4.38 -22.73
CA THR A 27 -5.11 -4.85 -22.01
C THR A 27 -5.42 -6.06 -21.10
N LYS A 28 -4.50 -7.02 -21.02
CA LYS A 28 -4.59 -8.18 -20.10
C LYS A 28 -4.77 -7.70 -18.64
N ARG A 29 -5.61 -8.39 -17.85
CA ARG A 29 -6.00 -8.01 -16.46
C ARG A 29 -4.85 -7.41 -15.64
N ASP A 30 -3.74 -8.15 -15.55
CA ASP A 30 -2.60 -7.82 -14.69
C ASP A 30 -1.43 -7.15 -15.43
N GLY A 31 -1.65 -6.74 -16.69
CA GLY A 31 -0.63 -6.13 -17.56
C GLY A 31 -0.30 -4.68 -17.23
N ARG A 32 0.11 -3.94 -18.27
CA ARG A 32 0.34 -2.47 -18.21
C ARG A 32 -0.95 -1.76 -17.82
N VAL A 33 -0.82 -0.78 -16.93
CA VAL A 33 -1.87 0.13 -16.47
C VAL A 33 -1.49 1.56 -16.86
N ILE A 34 -2.45 2.48 -16.81
CA ILE A 34 -2.21 3.92 -16.95
C ILE A 34 -1.88 4.50 -15.57
N GLU A 35 -2.70 4.18 -14.58
CA GLU A 35 -2.59 4.70 -13.21
C GLU A 35 -3.13 3.67 -12.19
N GLU A 36 -2.62 3.70 -10.96
CA GLU A 36 -3.12 2.92 -9.84
C GLU A 36 -3.72 3.88 -8.80
N ILE A 37 -5.05 3.88 -8.66
CA ILE A 37 -5.81 4.88 -7.88
C ILE A 37 -6.25 4.37 -6.51
N GLY A 38 -5.92 3.13 -6.14
CA GLY A 38 -6.33 2.56 -4.86
C GLY A 38 -5.96 1.09 -4.64
N LYS A 39 -6.31 0.58 -3.46
CA LYS A 39 -6.07 -0.79 -2.98
C LYS A 39 -7.37 -1.41 -2.44
N TYR A 40 -7.51 -2.73 -2.56
CA TYR A 40 -8.62 -3.49 -1.99
C TYR A 40 -8.18 -4.88 -1.53
N HIS A 41 -8.33 -5.17 -0.23
CA HIS A 41 -7.95 -6.43 0.39
C HIS A 41 -9.19 -7.12 1.02
N PRO A 42 -9.87 -8.04 0.31
CA PRO A 42 -11.05 -8.76 0.83
C PRO A 42 -10.73 -9.85 1.86
N THR A 43 -9.45 -10.17 2.09
CA THR A 43 -9.01 -11.16 3.08
C THR A 43 -8.86 -10.60 4.50
N GLU A 44 -9.09 -9.30 4.66
CA GLU A 44 -9.04 -8.62 5.95
C GLU A 44 -10.46 -8.41 6.48
N GLU A 45 -10.63 -8.49 7.80
CA GLU A 45 -11.86 -8.15 8.50
C GLU A 45 -11.57 -6.99 9.46
N PRO A 46 -12.23 -5.82 9.28
CA PRO A 46 -12.96 -5.42 8.08
C PRO A 46 -12.07 -5.32 6.84
N SER A 47 -12.66 -5.42 5.65
CA SER A 47 -11.93 -5.39 4.38
C SER A 47 -11.30 -4.03 4.11
N PHE A 48 -9.97 -4.00 3.99
CA PHE A 48 -9.22 -2.78 3.73
C PHE A 48 -9.50 -2.25 2.33
N ILE A 49 -9.95 -0.99 2.24
CA ILE A 49 -10.26 -0.26 1.01
C ILE A 49 -9.61 1.12 1.11
N GLU A 50 -8.83 1.47 0.09
CA GLU A 50 -8.10 2.72 0.00
C GLU A 50 -8.28 3.27 -1.42
N VAL A 51 -8.78 4.50 -1.56
CA VAL A 51 -9.03 5.15 -2.86
C VAL A 51 -8.52 6.58 -2.81
N GLN A 52 -7.78 7.01 -3.83
CA GLN A 52 -7.44 8.42 -4.04
C GLN A 52 -8.62 9.12 -4.70
N SER A 53 -9.55 9.65 -3.89
CA SER A 53 -10.79 10.25 -4.35
C SER A 53 -10.60 11.30 -5.46
N GLU A 54 -9.60 12.19 -5.36
CA GLU A 54 -9.32 13.19 -6.41
C GLU A 54 -9.06 12.53 -7.78
N ARG A 55 -8.19 11.50 -7.82
CA ARG A 55 -7.87 10.77 -9.04
C ARG A 55 -9.06 9.94 -9.53
N ALA A 56 -9.86 9.38 -8.61
CA ALA A 56 -11.11 8.71 -8.96
C ALA A 56 -12.11 9.67 -9.64
N GLN A 57 -12.33 10.87 -9.08
CA GLN A 57 -13.20 11.88 -9.69
C GLN A 57 -12.70 12.33 -11.08
N TYR A 58 -11.39 12.55 -11.23
CA TYR A 58 -10.78 12.87 -12.53
C TYR A 58 -11.02 11.77 -13.58
N TRP A 59 -10.79 10.50 -13.23
CA TRP A 59 -10.97 9.41 -14.17
C TRP A 59 -12.45 9.16 -14.53
N LEU A 60 -13.36 9.39 -13.59
CA LEU A 60 -14.80 9.34 -13.86
C LEU A 60 -15.25 10.51 -14.76
N SER A 61 -14.72 11.72 -14.59
CA SER A 61 -15.11 12.88 -15.42
C SER A 61 -14.62 12.81 -16.86
N VAL A 62 -13.46 12.20 -17.13
CA VAL A 62 -13.02 11.84 -18.50
C VAL A 62 -13.71 10.58 -19.05
N GLY A 63 -14.73 10.06 -18.35
CA GLY A 63 -15.61 8.99 -18.84
C GLY A 63 -15.09 7.57 -18.66
N ALA A 64 -14.07 7.32 -17.83
CA ALA A 64 -13.58 5.97 -17.59
C ALA A 64 -14.65 5.10 -16.93
N GLN A 65 -14.94 3.93 -17.52
CA GLN A 65 -16.07 3.10 -17.10
C GLN A 65 -15.64 2.14 -15.97
N PRO A 66 -16.19 2.24 -14.75
CA PRO A 66 -15.89 1.28 -13.69
C PRO A 66 -16.49 -0.09 -14.01
N THR A 67 -15.77 -1.14 -13.63
CA THR A 67 -16.31 -2.50 -13.54
C THR A 67 -17.22 -2.64 -12.33
N GLU A 68 -18.19 -3.56 -12.37
CA GLU A 68 -19.23 -3.75 -11.33
C GLU A 68 -18.68 -3.75 -9.90
N GLN A 69 -17.65 -4.56 -9.63
CA GLN A 69 -17.03 -4.66 -8.31
C GLN A 69 -16.33 -3.34 -7.89
N VAL A 70 -15.74 -2.61 -8.84
CA VAL A 70 -15.18 -1.27 -8.57
C VAL A 70 -16.29 -0.24 -8.32
N ALA A 71 -17.43 -0.33 -9.02
CA ALA A 71 -18.59 0.52 -8.76
C ALA A 71 -19.19 0.27 -7.36
N ALA A 72 -19.16 -0.97 -6.85
CA ALA A 72 -19.52 -1.27 -5.47
C ALA A 72 -18.55 -0.63 -4.46
N LEU A 73 -17.23 -0.70 -4.69
CA LEU A 73 -16.22 -0.05 -3.85
C LEU A 73 -16.34 1.49 -3.86
N LEU A 74 -16.55 2.11 -5.03
CA LEU A 74 -16.73 3.55 -5.17
C LEU A 74 -18.04 4.05 -4.53
N LYS A 75 -19.09 3.22 -4.49
CA LYS A 75 -20.31 3.50 -3.70
C LYS A 75 -20.04 3.44 -2.20
N LEU A 76 -19.32 2.42 -1.72
CA LEU A 76 -18.99 2.29 -0.29
C LEU A 76 -18.07 3.43 0.21
N THR A 77 -17.19 3.94 -0.66
CA THR A 77 -16.25 5.02 -0.34
C THR A 77 -16.88 6.42 -0.43
N GLY A 78 -18.08 6.55 -1.03
CA GLY A 78 -18.78 7.81 -1.29
C GLY A 78 -18.43 8.48 -2.63
N ASP A 79 -17.29 8.13 -3.23
CA ASP A 79 -16.81 8.70 -4.50
C ASP A 79 -17.82 8.60 -5.67
N TRP A 80 -18.63 7.55 -5.73
CA TRP A 80 -19.63 7.42 -6.79
C TRP A 80 -20.81 8.41 -6.65
N ALA A 81 -21.25 8.69 -5.42
CA ALA A 81 -22.31 9.68 -5.16
C ALA A 81 -21.79 11.10 -5.44
N LYS A 82 -20.58 11.41 -4.96
CA LYS A 82 -19.86 12.65 -5.23
C LYS A 82 -19.72 12.93 -6.74
N PHE A 83 -19.42 11.91 -7.54
CA PHE A 83 -19.37 12.02 -9.01
C PHE A 83 -20.75 12.30 -9.64
N LYS A 84 -21.84 11.83 -9.02
CA LYS A 84 -23.22 12.06 -9.47
C LYS A 84 -23.83 13.38 -8.99
N GLY A 85 -23.11 14.17 -8.20
CA GLY A 85 -23.57 15.45 -7.65
C GLY A 85 -24.39 15.30 -6.35
N GLU A 86 -24.60 14.09 -5.88
CA GLU A 86 -25.15 13.79 -4.56
C GLU A 86 -24.06 14.03 -3.52
N LYS A 87 -24.16 15.15 -2.79
CA LYS A 87 -23.08 15.65 -1.92
C LYS A 87 -22.93 14.84 -0.63
N ASP A 88 -24.01 14.20 -0.19
CA ASP A 88 -24.11 13.50 1.08
C ASP A 88 -24.01 11.98 0.88
N THR A 89 -22.80 11.44 0.95
CA THR A 89 -22.56 10.01 1.21
C THR A 89 -21.25 9.85 1.97
N GLU A 90 -21.37 9.62 3.27
CA GLU A 90 -20.25 9.33 4.16
C GLU A 90 -19.55 8.02 3.74
N SER A 91 -18.21 7.97 3.81
CA SER A 91 -17.45 6.77 3.47
C SER A 91 -17.73 5.63 4.44
N LYS A 92 -18.63 4.72 4.07
CA LYS A 92 -19.05 3.54 4.87
C LYS A 92 -17.99 2.42 4.89
N VAL A 93 -16.72 2.78 4.80
CA VAL A 93 -15.58 1.87 4.91
C VAL A 93 -15.31 1.63 6.40
N LYS A 94 -15.56 0.41 6.87
CA LYS A 94 -15.20 -0.01 8.23
C LYS A 94 -13.67 -0.01 8.35
N VAL A 95 -13.11 0.89 9.15
CA VAL A 95 -11.68 0.90 9.47
C VAL A 95 -11.39 -0.18 10.50
N ARG A 96 -10.29 -0.92 10.33
CA ARG A 96 -9.81 -1.89 11.31
C ARG A 96 -9.15 -1.16 12.47
N GLU A 97 -9.57 -1.46 13.70
CA GLU A 97 -8.94 -0.90 14.90
C GLU A 97 -7.44 -1.26 14.96
N PRO A 98 -6.56 -0.31 15.33
CA PRO A 98 -5.13 -0.56 15.39
C PRO A 98 -4.84 -1.60 16.48
N LYS A 99 -4.09 -2.65 16.11
CA LYS A 99 -3.68 -3.69 17.05
C LYS A 99 -2.84 -3.05 18.16
N PRO A 100 -3.17 -3.25 19.45
CA PRO A 100 -2.52 -2.51 20.54
C PRO A 100 -1.01 -2.73 20.56
N ALA A 101 -0.26 -1.65 20.83
CA ALA A 101 1.19 -1.70 20.91
C ALA A 101 1.63 -2.65 22.04
N PHE A 102 2.64 -3.49 21.76
CA PHE A 102 3.14 -4.46 22.72
C PHE A 102 3.95 -3.77 23.82
N THR A 103 3.30 -3.42 24.92
CA THR A 103 3.95 -2.95 26.15
C THR A 103 4.70 -4.11 26.79
N VAL A 104 6.02 -3.98 26.96
CA VAL A 104 6.85 -4.98 27.63
C VAL A 104 6.56 -4.95 29.12
N ASP A 105 6.02 -6.05 29.67
CA ASP A 105 5.80 -6.24 31.10
C ASP A 105 7.14 -6.32 31.86
N SER A 106 7.60 -5.21 32.43
CA SER A 106 8.85 -5.11 33.21
C SER A 106 8.90 -6.03 34.44
N SER A 107 7.78 -6.64 34.82
CA SER A 107 7.59 -7.36 36.09
C SER A 107 7.80 -8.89 36.02
N LYS A 108 8.19 -9.47 34.87
CA LYS A 108 8.44 -10.91 34.73
C LYS A 108 9.91 -11.28 34.54
N LYS A 109 10.59 -11.40 35.69
CA LYS A 109 11.86 -12.13 35.96
C LYS A 109 12.99 -12.05 34.92
N ALA A 110 14.01 -11.29 35.29
CA ALA A 110 15.42 -11.70 35.25
C ALA A 110 15.95 -12.40 33.97
N VAL A 111 16.27 -11.58 32.98
CA VAL A 111 17.62 -11.52 32.36
C VAL A 111 18.45 -12.81 32.46
N LEU A 112 18.31 -13.70 31.48
CA LEU A 112 19.37 -14.64 31.12
C LEU A 112 20.32 -13.94 30.13
N LYS A 113 21.46 -13.44 30.62
CA LYS A 113 22.54 -12.94 29.74
C LYS A 113 23.16 -14.13 29.00
N PRO A 114 23.13 -14.19 27.66
CA PRO A 114 23.95 -15.15 26.94
C PRO A 114 25.44 -14.79 27.15
N LYS A 115 26.22 -15.72 27.69
CA LYS A 115 27.67 -15.52 27.91
C LYS A 115 28.45 -15.98 26.68
N SER A 116 28.81 -15.04 25.83
CA SER A 116 29.64 -15.29 24.63
C SER A 116 30.62 -14.15 24.36
N GLU A 117 31.44 -13.82 25.35
CA GLU A 117 32.64 -13.00 25.14
C GLU A 117 33.80 -13.95 24.79
N LYS A 118 34.13 -14.07 23.49
CA LYS A 118 35.41 -14.65 23.06
C LYS A 118 35.82 -14.20 21.65
N THR A 119 37.01 -13.60 21.58
CA THR A 119 37.85 -13.44 20.38
C THR A 119 37.25 -12.66 19.20
N ALA A 120 37.47 -11.34 19.22
CA ALA A 120 37.92 -10.66 18.01
C ALA A 120 39.46 -10.85 17.89
N PRO A 121 40.04 -10.99 16.68
CA PRO A 121 41.48 -11.12 16.49
C PRO A 121 42.20 -9.76 16.46
N ALA A 122 43.46 -9.74 16.93
CA ALA A 122 44.44 -8.68 16.64
C ALA A 122 44.94 -8.85 15.17
N ALA A 123 45.10 -7.80 14.34
CA ALA A 123 46.20 -6.80 14.29
C ALA A 123 47.57 -7.39 13.87
N PRO A 124 48.59 -6.61 13.47
CA PRO A 124 48.68 -5.16 13.17
C PRO A 124 48.91 -4.92 11.63
N ALA A 125 49.57 -3.92 11.03
CA ALA A 125 50.29 -2.68 11.43
C ALA A 125 50.37 -1.68 10.23
N ALA A 126 50.71 -0.40 10.51
CA ALA A 126 51.51 0.54 9.68
C ALA A 126 50.96 0.99 8.29
N ASP A 127 51.30 2.17 7.73
CA ASP A 127 52.19 3.27 8.19
C ASP A 127 51.68 4.68 7.74
N GLU A 128 52.51 5.73 7.82
CA GLU A 128 52.07 7.15 7.87
C GLU A 128 52.18 8.01 6.58
N SER A 129 51.40 9.11 6.57
CA SER A 129 51.79 10.48 6.14
C SER A 129 51.68 10.98 4.67
N SER A 130 51.64 12.33 4.60
CA SER A 130 51.85 13.27 3.47
C SER A 130 50.72 13.54 2.45
N ASP A 131 50.44 14.85 2.30
CA ASP A 131 50.05 15.67 1.12
C ASP A 131 48.85 15.25 0.24
N GLU A 132 48.24 16.10 -0.61
CA GLU A 132 47.90 17.55 -0.68
C GLU A 132 47.07 17.67 -1.98
N THR A 133 46.32 18.77 -2.24
CA THR A 133 45.44 18.97 -3.43
C THR A 133 44.13 18.14 -3.30
N THR A 134 42.94 18.59 -3.73
CA THR A 134 42.62 19.44 -4.88
C THR A 134 41.49 20.45 -4.60
N GLU A 135 41.68 21.68 -5.09
CA GLU A 135 40.62 22.66 -5.39
C GLU A 135 40.39 22.67 -6.91
N ALA A 136 39.17 23.05 -7.33
CA ALA A 136 38.59 23.02 -8.70
C ALA A 136 37.88 21.71 -9.10
#